data_AF-A0A093HVT8-F1
#
_entry.id   AF-A0A093HVT8-F1
#
_cell.length_a   1.000
_cell.length_b   1.000
_cell.length_c   1.000
_cell.angle_alpha   90.00
_cell.angle_beta   90.00
_cell.angle_gamma   90.00
#
_symmetry.space_group_name_H-M   'P 1'
#
loop_
_entity.id
_entity.type
_entity.pdbx_description
1 polymer ?
#
loop_
_entity_poly.entity_id
_entity_poly.type
_entity_poly.pdbx_seq_one_letter_code
_entity_poly.pdbx_strand_id
1 'polypeptide(L)'
;SAQAQPPPLPWAPPAISSWEHQGGLVFIHTESSLYSLPCSPIEMEAADPTYHWVQDRAAPKLFSVTKEGHLLFHHFQAGDSGKYSCTIHYMKRGVPVSQTFHYSIFGYHVLGGLDVVLLFHSKLCEDEWTRMFLWGLQDKLSQLEIEQHCKFQLTATFCFPSLNNPLDEFIIQVQLEVSLFGPHWDKQCNSQDMETVTDCYRKTVQHNL
;
A
#
# COMPACT_ATOMS: atom_id res chain seq x y z
N SER A 1 63.09 1.19 17.44
CA SER A 1 62.45 0.07 16.72
C SER A 1 60.99 0.44 16.48
N ALA A 2 60.65 0.79 15.24
CA ALA A 2 59.28 1.12 14.84
C ALA A 2 58.47 -0.18 14.72
N GLN A 3 57.35 -0.27 15.43
CA GLN A 3 56.37 -1.34 15.21
C GLN A 3 55.51 -0.97 14.01
N ALA A 4 55.68 -1.73 12.93
CA ALA A 4 54.83 -1.65 11.75
C ALA A 4 53.43 -2.20 12.08
N GLN A 5 52.38 -1.43 11.76
CA GLN A 5 51.01 -1.92 11.78
C GLN A 5 50.79 -2.90 10.61
N PRO A 6 49.98 -3.96 10.80
CA PRO A 6 49.67 -4.89 9.73
C PRO A 6 48.82 -4.22 8.63
N PRO A 7 48.94 -4.68 7.36
CA PRO A 7 48.12 -4.15 6.28
C PRO A 7 46.64 -4.48 6.49
N PRO A 8 45.70 -3.62 6.04
CA PRO A 8 44.27 -3.88 6.20
C PRO A 8 43.85 -5.09 5.34
N LEU A 9 42.98 -5.93 5.91
CA LEU A 9 42.41 -7.08 5.21
C LEU A 9 41.54 -6.62 4.02
N PRO A 10 41.47 -7.38 2.91
CA PRO A 10 40.90 -6.91 1.65
C PRO A 10 39.35 -6.81 1.64
N TRP A 11 38.70 -7.14 2.77
CA TRP A 11 37.25 -7.31 2.89
C TRP A 11 36.65 -6.34 3.90
N ALA A 12 37.39 -5.28 4.27
CA ALA A 12 36.79 -4.17 5.00
C ALA A 12 35.76 -3.50 4.08
N PRO A 13 34.46 -3.53 4.40
CA PRO A 13 33.48 -2.75 3.65
C PRO A 13 33.88 -1.27 3.76
N PRO A 14 33.78 -0.50 2.67
CA PRO A 14 34.11 0.92 2.74
C PRO A 14 33.22 1.57 3.79
N ALA A 15 33.81 2.46 4.59
CA ALA A 15 33.08 3.29 5.54
C ALA A 15 32.15 4.24 4.75
N ILE A 16 30.93 3.76 4.46
CA ILE A 16 29.84 4.55 3.89
C ILE A 16 28.91 4.85 5.05
N SER A 17 29.15 5.97 5.71
CA SER A 17 28.22 6.52 6.69
C SER A 17 27.07 7.22 5.96
N SER A 18 26.04 6.47 5.59
CA SER A 18 24.71 7.02 5.26
C SER A 18 23.66 6.00 5.69
N TRP A 19 22.86 6.35 6.68
CA TRP A 19 21.78 5.48 7.14
C TRP A 19 20.66 5.49 6.08
N GLU A 20 20.49 4.38 5.37
CA GLU A 20 19.39 4.16 4.44
C GLU A 20 18.18 3.61 5.22
N HIS A 21 17.03 4.26 5.06
CA HIS A 21 15.77 3.87 5.69
C HIS A 21 14.74 3.53 4.60
N GLN A 22 13.87 2.57 4.88
CA GLN A 22 12.82 2.16 3.95
C GLN A 22 11.52 2.88 4.33
N GLY A 23 11.11 3.83 3.50
CA GLY A 23 9.90 4.65 3.64
C GLY A 23 8.58 3.93 3.31
N GLY A 24 8.65 2.68 2.84
CA GLY A 24 7.50 1.78 2.71
C GLY A 24 6.76 1.83 1.37
N LEU A 25 5.64 1.11 1.31
CA LEU A 25 4.70 1.08 0.17
C LEU A 25 3.66 2.19 0.37
N VAL A 26 3.40 2.97 -0.69
CA VAL A 26 2.45 4.10 -0.67
C VAL A 26 1.45 3.93 -1.81
N PHE A 27 0.16 4.08 -1.52
CA PHE A 27 -0.91 3.96 -2.51
C PHE A 27 -1.63 5.30 -2.66
N ILE A 28 -1.76 5.80 -3.90
CA ILE A 28 -2.36 7.10 -4.20
C ILE A 28 -3.44 6.92 -5.27
N HIS A 29 -4.62 7.51 -5.06
CA HIS A 29 -5.69 7.49 -6.05
C HIS A 29 -5.35 8.36 -7.27
N THR A 30 -5.59 7.87 -8.48
CA THR A 30 -5.26 8.58 -9.74
C THR A 30 -6.15 9.77 -10.06
N GLU A 31 -7.15 10.06 -9.22
CA GLU A 31 -7.92 11.31 -9.30
C GLU A 31 -7.67 12.20 -8.08
N SER A 32 -6.64 11.89 -7.28
CA SER A 32 -6.25 12.74 -6.16
C SER A 32 -5.76 14.08 -6.69
N SER A 33 -6.51 15.15 -6.38
CA SER A 33 -6.16 16.52 -6.77
C SER A 33 -4.88 17.00 -6.08
N LEU A 34 -4.64 16.56 -4.85
CA LEU A 34 -3.44 16.85 -4.08
C LEU A 34 -3.11 15.73 -3.09
N TYR A 35 -1.89 15.19 -3.19
CA TYR A 35 -1.32 14.27 -2.21
C TYR A 35 0.02 14.80 -1.69
N SER A 36 0.28 14.65 -0.39
CA SER A 36 1.48 15.12 0.29
C SER A 36 2.23 13.94 0.91
N LEU A 37 3.40 13.61 0.36
CA LEU A 37 4.23 12.50 0.84
C LEU A 37 5.37 13.05 1.72
N PRO A 38 5.40 12.75 3.04
CA PRO A 38 6.49 13.18 3.90
C PRO A 38 7.80 12.45 3.60
N CYS A 39 8.92 13.16 3.71
CA CYS A 39 10.27 12.64 3.48
C CYS A 39 10.86 11.87 4.68
N SER A 40 10.40 12.15 5.90
CA SER A 40 10.85 11.51 7.14
C SER A 40 9.68 11.11 8.02
N PRO A 41 9.90 10.23 9.01
CA PRO A 41 9.00 10.10 10.14
C PRO A 41 8.85 11.43 10.90
N ILE A 42 7.69 11.66 11.51
CA ILE A 42 7.32 12.90 12.23
C ILE A 42 8.31 13.21 13.38
N GLU A 43 8.97 12.20 13.93
CA GLU A 43 9.83 12.29 15.12
C GLU A 43 11.23 12.86 14.83
N MET A 44 11.54 13.21 13.58
CA MET A 44 12.87 13.68 13.20
C MET A 44 12.97 15.20 13.28
N GLU A 45 13.33 15.73 14.46
CA GLU A 45 13.72 17.13 14.60
C GLU A 45 15.12 17.36 14.03
N ALA A 46 15.19 18.00 12.86
CA ALA A 46 16.42 18.47 12.24
C ALA A 46 16.39 20.00 12.16
N ALA A 47 17.48 20.66 12.58
CA ALA A 47 17.63 22.11 12.40
C ALA A 47 18.09 22.40 10.97
N ASP A 48 17.38 23.28 10.28
CA ASP A 48 17.62 23.73 8.90
C ASP A 48 17.92 22.59 7.89
N PRO A 49 17.03 21.58 7.77
CA PRO A 49 17.23 20.49 6.84
C PRO A 49 17.06 20.95 5.39
N THR A 50 17.81 20.33 4.50
CA THR A 50 17.61 20.43 3.05
C THR A 50 17.15 19.08 2.52
N TYR A 51 16.18 19.11 1.61
CA TYR A 51 15.50 17.93 1.10
C TYR A 51 15.74 17.78 -0.39
N HIS A 52 16.02 16.56 -0.82
CA HIS A 52 16.22 16.23 -2.22
C HIS A 52 15.41 15.00 -2.61
N TRP A 53 14.50 15.17 -3.58
CA TRP A 53 13.67 14.08 -4.10
C TRP A 53 14.17 13.62 -5.46
N VAL A 54 14.15 12.31 -5.67
CA VAL A 54 14.52 11.64 -6.92
C VAL A 54 13.50 10.54 -7.23
N GLN A 55 13.24 10.27 -8.51
CA GLN A 55 12.45 9.14 -9.00
C GLN A 55 13.35 8.23 -9.85
N ASP A 56 13.35 6.92 -9.59
CA ASP A 56 14.28 5.95 -10.20
C ASP A 56 14.16 5.81 -11.73
N ARG A 57 13.05 6.26 -12.33
CA ARG A 57 12.81 6.13 -13.77
C ARG A 57 12.59 7.49 -14.44
N ALA A 58 13.62 7.89 -15.20
CA ALA A 58 13.63 8.83 -16.33
C ALA A 58 13.35 10.32 -16.07
N ALA A 59 14.12 11.14 -16.80
CA ALA A 59 14.12 12.61 -16.95
C ALA A 59 14.14 13.42 -15.63
N PRO A 60 14.92 14.51 -15.53
CA PRO A 60 14.82 15.40 -14.38
C PRO A 60 13.41 16.00 -14.30
N LYS A 61 12.56 15.43 -13.45
CA LYS A 61 11.24 15.97 -13.15
C LYS A 61 11.41 16.97 -12.02
N LEU A 62 10.95 18.19 -12.23
CA LEU A 62 10.88 19.18 -11.16
C LEU A 62 9.76 18.77 -10.21
N PHE A 63 10.13 18.44 -8.98
CA PHE A 63 9.19 18.11 -7.92
C PHE A 63 8.73 19.37 -7.20
N SER A 64 7.43 19.43 -6.87
CA SER A 64 6.89 20.42 -5.95
C SER A 64 7.12 19.92 -4.53
N VAL A 65 7.95 20.62 -3.75
CA VAL A 65 8.34 20.21 -2.39
C VAL A 65 8.01 21.33 -1.40
N THR A 66 7.41 20.99 -0.25
CA THR A 66 7.12 21.98 0.81
C THR A 66 8.38 22.37 1.59
N LYS A 67 8.27 23.36 2.47
CA LYS A 67 9.39 23.76 3.36
C LYS A 67 9.78 22.65 4.34
N GLU A 68 8.82 21.81 4.70
CA GLU A 68 8.95 20.66 5.57
C GLU A 68 9.46 19.42 4.81
N GLY A 69 9.76 19.56 3.51
CA GLY A 69 10.34 18.50 2.69
C GLY A 69 9.34 17.52 2.10
N HIS A 70 8.03 17.79 2.18
CA HIS A 70 7.01 16.90 1.66
C HIS A 70 6.93 17.01 0.14
N LEU A 71 6.90 15.87 -0.55
CA LEU A 71 6.67 15.81 -1.99
C LEU A 71 5.17 15.96 -2.30
N LEU A 72 4.82 16.96 -3.09
CA LEU A 72 3.46 17.23 -3.51
C LEU A 72 3.19 16.64 -4.89
N PHE A 73 2.12 15.86 -4.98
CA PHE A 73 1.55 15.41 -6.23
C PHE A 73 0.29 16.21 -6.52
N HIS A 74 0.32 17.01 -7.58
CA HIS A 74 -0.84 17.72 -8.10
C HIS A 74 -1.49 16.88 -9.20
N HIS A 75 -2.77 16.50 -9.03
CA HIS A 75 -3.51 15.64 -9.97
C HIS A 75 -2.76 14.34 -10.30
N PHE A 76 -2.47 13.55 -9.27
CA PHE A 76 -1.66 12.32 -9.39
C PHE A 76 -2.21 11.41 -10.49
N GLN A 77 -1.38 11.02 -11.46
CA GLN A 77 -1.75 10.11 -12.55
C GLN A 77 -1.09 8.74 -12.38
N ALA A 78 -1.60 7.71 -13.08
CA ALA A 78 -0.99 6.38 -13.05
C ALA A 78 0.51 6.39 -13.42
N GLY A 79 0.91 7.30 -14.34
CA GLY A 79 2.31 7.49 -14.74
C GLY A 79 3.21 8.15 -13.68
N ASP A 80 2.63 8.72 -12.61
CA ASP A 80 3.38 9.22 -11.45
C ASP A 80 3.73 8.11 -10.46
N SER A 81 3.29 6.87 -10.71
CA SER A 81 3.71 5.70 -9.94
C SER A 81 5.20 5.41 -10.16
N GLY A 82 5.86 4.85 -9.14
CA GLY A 82 7.25 4.44 -9.26
C GLY A 82 7.99 4.41 -7.94
N LYS A 83 9.31 4.26 -8.05
CA LYS A 83 10.21 4.31 -6.90
C LYS A 83 10.72 5.73 -6.72
N TYR A 84 10.61 6.22 -5.50
CA TYR A 84 11.03 7.54 -5.11
C TYR A 84 12.03 7.42 -3.96
N SER A 85 12.99 8.33 -3.92
CA SER A 85 13.88 8.48 -2.78
C SER A 85 13.91 9.93 -2.34
N CYS A 86 13.85 10.13 -1.03
CA CYS A 86 14.10 11.43 -0.43
C CYS A 86 15.39 11.38 0.38
N THR A 87 16.29 12.32 0.13
CA THR A 87 17.51 12.50 0.92
C THR A 87 17.40 13.79 1.73
N ILE A 88 17.63 13.68 3.03
CA ILE A 88 17.66 14.79 3.99
C ILE A 88 19.10 15.06 4.34
N HIS A 89 19.54 16.31 4.20
CA HIS A 89 20.83 16.78 4.69
C HIS A 89 20.63 17.81 5.80
N TYR A 90 21.25 17.60 6.96
CA TYR A 90 21.09 18.46 8.12
C TYR A 90 22.32 18.39 9.04
N MET A 91 22.42 19.30 10.01
CA MET A 91 23.50 19.31 11.00
C MET A 91 23.04 18.62 12.30
N LYS A 92 23.76 17.59 12.74
CA LYS A 92 23.56 16.94 14.03
C LYS A 92 24.77 17.18 14.92
N ARG A 93 24.62 18.00 15.97
CA ARG A 93 25.71 18.37 16.90
C ARG A 93 26.96 18.90 16.18
N GLY A 94 26.75 19.71 15.13
CA GLY A 94 27.82 20.32 14.34
C GLY A 94 28.44 19.40 13.27
N VAL A 95 27.93 18.17 13.12
CA VAL A 95 28.37 17.22 12.09
C VAL A 95 27.31 17.16 10.98
N PRO A 96 27.69 17.29 9.70
CA PRO A 96 26.75 17.11 8.60
C PRO A 96 26.32 15.64 8.52
N VAL A 97 25.01 15.43 8.48
CA VAL A 97 24.38 14.11 8.38
C VAL A 97 23.52 14.08 7.13
N SER A 98 23.54 12.94 6.44
CA SER A 98 22.63 12.64 5.34
C SER A 98 21.89 11.34 5.62
N GLN A 99 20.58 11.34 5.36
CA GLN A 99 19.73 10.16 5.47
C GLN A 99 18.83 10.06 4.25
N THR A 100 18.71 8.85 3.69
CA THR A 100 17.87 8.61 2.51
C THR A 100 16.73 7.66 2.87
N PHE A 101 15.53 8.00 2.39
CA PHE A 101 14.29 7.26 2.58
C PHE A 101 13.76 6.80 1.22
N HIS A 102 13.48 5.51 1.09
CA HIS A 102 13.00 4.91 -0.17
C HIS A 102 11.52 4.54 -0.12
N TYR A 103 10.76 4.95 -1.14
CA TYR A 103 9.33 4.74 -1.27
C TYR A 103 9.02 3.99 -2.56
N SER A 104 8.05 3.09 -2.53
CA SER A 104 7.41 2.55 -3.74
C SER A 104 5.97 3.03 -3.79
N ILE A 105 5.68 3.90 -4.75
CA ILE A 105 4.38 4.57 -4.92
C ILE A 105 3.60 3.86 -6.03
N PHE A 106 2.36 3.49 -5.72
CA PHE A 106 1.43 2.82 -6.62
C PHE A 106 0.16 3.65 -6.80
N GLY A 107 -0.10 4.04 -8.04
CA GLY A 107 -1.35 4.65 -8.45
C GLY A 107 -2.46 3.63 -8.63
N TYR A 108 -3.64 3.92 -8.10
CA TYR A 108 -4.84 3.10 -8.32
C TYR A 108 -6.01 3.95 -8.85
N HIS A 109 -6.82 3.36 -9.72
CA HIS A 109 -7.86 4.06 -10.49
C HIS A 109 -9.29 3.76 -10.02
N VAL A 110 -9.52 2.65 -9.34
CA VAL A 110 -10.85 2.27 -8.86
C VAL A 110 -10.89 2.52 -7.36
N LEU A 111 -11.69 3.47 -6.91
CA LEU A 111 -12.11 3.50 -5.50
C LEU A 111 -13.00 2.28 -5.27
N GLY A 112 -12.55 1.35 -4.43
CA GLY A 112 -13.39 0.26 -3.95
C GLY A 112 -13.05 -1.13 -4.46
N GLY A 113 -13.71 -2.11 -3.86
CA GLY A 113 -13.57 -3.51 -4.22
C GLY A 113 -14.30 -3.87 -5.54
N LEU A 114 -13.99 -5.05 -6.07
CA LEU A 114 -14.76 -5.67 -7.13
C LEU A 114 -15.95 -6.42 -6.49
N ASP A 115 -17.17 -6.03 -6.84
CA ASP A 115 -18.35 -6.83 -6.50
C ASP A 115 -18.45 -8.03 -7.43
N VAL A 116 -18.42 -9.23 -6.85
CA VAL A 116 -18.48 -10.51 -7.56
C VAL A 116 -19.72 -11.27 -7.12
N VAL A 117 -20.48 -11.77 -8.09
CA VAL A 117 -21.61 -12.67 -7.85
C VAL A 117 -21.27 -14.04 -8.42
N LEU A 118 -21.21 -15.04 -7.55
CA LEU A 118 -21.03 -16.44 -7.92
C LEU A 118 -22.37 -17.16 -7.85
N LEU A 119 -22.70 -17.92 -8.89
CA LEU A 119 -23.94 -18.70 -8.98
C LEU A 119 -23.58 -20.19 -9.07
N PHE A 120 -24.08 -20.97 -8.12
CA PHE A 120 -23.87 -22.41 -8.06
C PHE A 120 -25.19 -23.16 -8.18
N HIS A 121 -25.24 -24.13 -9.10
CA HIS A 121 -26.41 -25.00 -9.26
C HIS A 121 -26.33 -26.14 -8.25
N SER A 122 -27.43 -26.37 -7.54
CA SER A 122 -27.58 -27.41 -6.54
C SER A 122 -28.93 -28.10 -6.69
N LYS A 123 -29.03 -29.36 -6.23
CA LYS A 123 -30.32 -30.05 -6.10
C LYS A 123 -31.01 -29.79 -4.77
N LEU A 124 -30.27 -29.24 -3.83
CA LEU A 124 -30.71 -29.05 -2.44
C LEU A 124 -30.40 -27.63 -2.00
N CYS A 125 -31.31 -27.09 -1.22
CA CYS A 125 -31.20 -25.82 -0.53
C CYS A 125 -31.32 -26.07 0.98
N GLU A 126 -30.56 -27.05 1.47
CA GLU A 126 -30.54 -27.43 2.89
C GLU A 126 -29.43 -26.66 3.61
N ASP A 127 -29.74 -26.14 4.80
CA ASP A 127 -28.82 -25.31 5.58
C ASP A 127 -27.48 -26.01 5.88
N GLU A 128 -27.50 -27.31 6.21
CA GLU A 128 -26.28 -28.02 6.59
C GLU A 128 -25.31 -28.19 5.41
N TRP A 129 -25.81 -28.67 4.26
CA TRP A 129 -25.01 -28.85 3.05
C TRP A 129 -24.54 -27.52 2.47
N THR A 130 -25.42 -26.52 2.45
CA THR A 130 -25.10 -25.17 1.99
C THR A 130 -24.01 -24.57 2.87
N ARG A 131 -24.11 -24.73 4.19
CA ARG A 131 -23.06 -24.28 5.12
C ARG A 131 -21.74 -24.98 4.87
N MET A 132 -21.70 -26.30 4.71
CA MET A 132 -20.46 -27.02 4.42
C MET A 132 -19.82 -26.56 3.09
N PHE A 133 -20.65 -26.34 2.07
CA PHE A 133 -20.19 -25.78 0.80
C PHE A 133 -19.58 -24.38 0.97
N LEU A 134 -20.25 -23.47 1.67
CA LEU A 134 -19.74 -22.12 1.90
C LEU A 134 -18.44 -22.11 2.71
N TRP A 135 -18.30 -23.00 3.69
CA TRP A 135 -17.05 -23.20 4.41
C TRP A 135 -15.91 -23.64 3.49
N GLY A 136 -16.16 -24.62 2.62
CA GLY A 136 -15.18 -25.07 1.63
C GLY A 136 -14.81 -23.98 0.63
N LEU A 137 -15.79 -23.20 0.17
CA LEU A 137 -15.56 -22.04 -0.69
C LEU A 137 -14.68 -21.01 0.01
N GLN A 138 -14.96 -20.70 1.28
CA GLN A 138 -14.21 -19.72 2.04
C GLN A 138 -12.76 -20.14 2.31
N ASP A 139 -12.51 -21.43 2.55
CA ASP A 139 -11.14 -21.97 2.64
C ASP A 139 -10.36 -21.79 1.32
N LYS A 140 -11.00 -22.05 0.18
CA LYS A 140 -10.41 -21.83 -1.15
C LYS A 140 -10.15 -20.35 -1.44
N LEU A 141 -11.09 -19.48 -1.10
CA LEU A 141 -10.89 -18.04 -1.23
C LEU A 141 -9.74 -17.56 -0.35
N SER A 142 -9.60 -18.09 0.87
CA SER A 142 -8.50 -17.74 1.78
C SER A 142 -7.12 -18.14 1.23
N GLN A 143 -7.03 -19.27 0.52
CA GLN A 143 -5.81 -19.65 -0.20
C GLN A 143 -5.51 -18.64 -1.32
N LEU A 144 -6.54 -18.25 -2.08
CA LEU A 144 -6.42 -17.27 -3.15
C LEU A 144 -6.03 -15.86 -2.65
N GLU A 145 -6.49 -15.45 -1.47
CA GLU A 145 -6.09 -14.19 -0.82
C GLU A 145 -4.57 -14.11 -0.64
N ILE A 146 -3.96 -15.21 -0.20
CA ILE A 146 -2.52 -15.29 0.04
C ILE A 146 -1.76 -15.25 -1.28
N GLU A 147 -2.22 -16.02 -2.27
CA GLU A 147 -1.56 -16.10 -3.58
C GLU A 147 -1.64 -14.79 -4.38
N GLN A 148 -2.77 -14.10 -4.29
CA GLN A 148 -3.06 -12.90 -5.08
C GLN A 148 -2.91 -11.60 -4.28
N HIS A 149 -2.49 -11.68 -3.01
CA HIS A 149 -2.35 -10.55 -2.10
C HIS A 149 -3.60 -9.63 -2.07
N CYS A 150 -4.78 -10.24 -1.97
CA CYS A 150 -6.06 -9.54 -1.94
C CYS A 150 -6.93 -10.02 -0.78
N LYS A 151 -8.11 -9.43 -0.61
CA LYS A 151 -9.10 -9.81 0.41
C LYS A 151 -10.46 -10.05 -0.21
N PHE A 152 -11.06 -11.19 0.09
CA PHE A 152 -12.42 -11.55 -0.28
C PHE A 152 -13.32 -11.43 0.95
N GLN A 153 -14.34 -10.60 0.86
CA GLN A 153 -15.35 -10.47 1.91
C GLN A 153 -16.68 -11.01 1.43
N LEU A 154 -17.20 -12.03 2.11
CA LEU A 154 -18.55 -12.55 1.89
C LEU A 154 -19.57 -11.52 2.38
N THR A 155 -20.35 -10.94 1.47
CA THR A 155 -21.32 -9.89 1.80
C THR A 155 -22.72 -10.46 2.01
N ALA A 156 -23.14 -11.40 1.17
CA ALA A 156 -24.42 -12.07 1.29
C ALA A 156 -24.42 -13.45 0.65
N THR A 157 -25.37 -14.28 1.08
CA THR A 157 -25.65 -15.57 0.44
C THR A 157 -27.15 -15.77 0.35
N PHE A 158 -27.62 -16.20 -0.82
CA PHE A 158 -29.02 -16.48 -1.07
C PHE A 158 -29.14 -17.87 -1.69
N CYS A 159 -30.26 -18.52 -1.43
CA CYS A 159 -30.59 -19.77 -2.06
C CYS A 159 -32.06 -19.71 -2.52
N PHE A 160 -32.29 -19.95 -3.81
CA PHE A 160 -33.60 -19.82 -4.42
C PHE A 160 -33.79 -20.86 -5.54
N PRO A 161 -35.03 -21.29 -5.81
CA PRO A 161 -35.30 -22.26 -6.88
C PRO A 161 -34.96 -21.70 -8.26
N SER A 162 -34.48 -22.58 -9.14
CA SER A 162 -34.22 -22.29 -10.56
C SER A 162 -35.52 -21.97 -11.29
N LEU A 163 -35.47 -21.02 -12.23
CA LEU A 163 -36.63 -20.66 -13.06
C LEU A 163 -37.03 -21.81 -14.01
N ASN A 164 -36.08 -22.67 -14.39
CA ASN A 164 -36.31 -23.74 -15.36
C ASN A 164 -36.87 -25.00 -14.71
N ASN A 165 -36.43 -25.33 -13.50
CA ASN A 165 -36.93 -26.48 -12.75
C ASN A 165 -36.99 -26.18 -11.24
N PRO A 166 -38.06 -25.51 -10.77
CA PRO A 166 -38.12 -24.95 -9.42
C PRO A 166 -38.30 -25.99 -8.30
N LEU A 167 -38.57 -27.26 -8.63
CA LEU A 167 -38.79 -28.32 -7.65
C LEU A 167 -37.51 -29.13 -7.36
N ASP A 168 -36.63 -29.29 -8.36
CA ASP A 168 -35.45 -30.16 -8.26
C ASP A 168 -34.12 -29.43 -8.44
N GLU A 169 -34.15 -28.14 -8.78
CA GLU A 169 -32.97 -27.33 -9.05
C GLU A 169 -33.03 -26.00 -8.29
N PHE A 170 -31.96 -25.72 -7.57
CA PHE A 170 -31.77 -24.53 -6.75
C PHE A 170 -30.48 -23.83 -7.16
N ILE A 171 -30.46 -22.51 -7.00
CA ILE A 171 -29.31 -21.66 -7.24
C ILE A 171 -28.86 -21.11 -5.89
N ILE A 172 -27.61 -21.40 -5.53
CA ILE A 172 -26.92 -20.76 -4.42
C ILE A 172 -26.17 -19.57 -5.00
N GLN A 173 -26.61 -18.37 -4.65
CA GLN A 173 -25.96 -17.12 -5.02
C GLN A 173 -25.07 -16.65 -3.87
N VAL A 174 -23.79 -16.48 -4.16
CA VAL A 174 -22.81 -15.95 -3.22
C VAL A 174 -22.34 -14.59 -3.71
N GLN A 175 -22.49 -13.57 -2.87
CA GLN A 175 -22.00 -12.22 -3.15
C GLN A 175 -20.71 -11.99 -2.37
N LEU A 176 -19.70 -11.49 -3.08
CA LEU A 176 -18.36 -11.23 -2.57
C LEU A 176 -17.96 -9.81 -2.94
N GLU A 177 -17.29 -9.13 -2.03
CA GLU A 177 -16.53 -7.92 -2.30
C GLU A 177 -15.04 -8.29 -2.32
N VAL A 178 -14.31 -7.97 -3.39
CA VAL A 178 -12.88 -8.25 -3.51
C VAL A 178 -12.12 -6.94 -3.35
N SER A 179 -11.38 -6.80 -2.26
CA SER A 179 -10.44 -5.72 -2.11
C SER A 179 -9.04 -6.15 -2.56
N LEU A 180 -8.48 -5.43 -3.53
CA LEU A 180 -7.09 -5.61 -3.98
C LEU A 180 -6.07 -5.18 -2.93
N PHE A 181 -6.47 -4.34 -1.97
CA PHE A 181 -5.57 -3.72 -0.98
C PHE A 181 -6.14 -3.81 0.43
N GLY A 182 -6.92 -4.86 0.74
CA GLY A 182 -7.53 -5.08 2.05
C GLY A 182 -8.79 -4.24 2.36
N PRO A 183 -9.62 -4.62 3.34
CA PRO A 183 -10.87 -3.93 3.62
C PRO A 183 -10.67 -2.44 3.96
N HIS A 184 -11.61 -1.60 3.50
CA HIS A 184 -11.64 -0.15 3.78
C HIS A 184 -10.47 0.66 3.21
N TRP A 185 -9.70 0.06 2.30
CA TRP A 185 -8.59 0.71 1.61
C TRP A 185 -8.98 1.98 0.83
N ASP A 186 -10.25 2.06 0.44
CA ASP A 186 -10.89 3.04 -0.42
C ASP A 186 -11.74 4.07 0.34
N LYS A 187 -11.84 3.97 1.67
CA LYS A 187 -12.63 4.92 2.46
C LYS A 187 -12.15 6.35 2.20
N GLN A 188 -13.06 7.20 1.72
CA GLN A 188 -12.80 8.63 1.52
C GLN A 188 -12.34 9.28 2.83
N CYS A 189 -11.12 9.79 2.82
CA CYS A 189 -10.59 10.63 3.89
C CYS A 189 -11.16 12.05 3.74
N ASN A 190 -12.37 12.27 4.28
CA ASN A 190 -12.97 13.61 4.37
C ASN A 190 -12.33 14.39 5.52
N SER A 191 -11.12 14.90 5.31
CA SER A 191 -10.54 15.90 6.20
C SER A 191 -10.07 17.11 5.40
N GLN A 192 -10.44 18.30 5.87
CA GLN A 192 -9.94 19.59 5.38
C GLN A 192 -8.50 19.88 5.87
N ASP A 193 -7.95 19.04 6.74
CA ASP A 193 -6.67 19.26 7.40
C ASP A 193 -5.63 18.23 6.91
N MET A 194 -4.52 18.71 6.34
CA MET A 194 -3.52 17.88 5.62
C MET A 194 -2.88 16.81 6.50
N GLU A 195 -2.74 17.08 7.79
CA GLU A 195 -2.11 16.18 8.76
C GLU A 195 -3.00 14.95 9.02
N THR A 196 -4.32 15.14 9.08
CA THR A 196 -5.29 14.06 9.27
C THR A 196 -5.57 13.28 7.98
N VAL A 197 -5.38 13.88 6.81
CA VAL A 197 -5.41 13.15 5.52
C VAL A 197 -4.27 12.14 5.44
N THR A 198 -3.05 12.55 5.83
CA THR A 198 -1.85 11.69 5.81
C THR A 198 -1.99 10.52 6.79
N ASP A 199 -2.50 10.78 7.99
CA ASP A 199 -2.76 9.75 9.00
C ASP A 199 -3.92 8.81 8.61
N CYS A 200 -4.93 9.32 7.92
CA CYS A 200 -6.03 8.52 7.39
C CYS A 200 -5.52 7.51 6.35
N TYR A 201 -4.77 7.96 5.34
CA TYR A 201 -4.14 7.06 4.36
C TYR A 201 -3.14 6.10 5.02
N ARG A 202 -2.35 6.55 6.00
CA ARG A 202 -1.40 5.70 6.73
C ARG A 202 -2.09 4.56 7.49
N LYS A 203 -3.17 4.83 8.22
CA LYS A 203 -3.95 3.78 8.92
C LYS A 203 -4.52 2.77 7.95
N THR A 204 -5.03 3.26 6.83
CA THR A 204 -5.58 2.45 5.76
C THR A 204 -4.53 1.54 5.10
N VAL A 205 -3.28 2.00 4.96
CA VAL A 205 -2.17 1.19 4.42
C VAL A 205 -1.60 0.23 5.47
N GLN A 206 -1.45 0.65 6.74
CA GLN A 206 -0.89 -0.17 7.82
C GLN A 206 -1.78 -1.32 8.28
N HIS A 207 -3.10 -1.23 8.10
CA HIS A 207 -4.02 -2.32 8.46
C HIS A 207 -4.18 -3.37 7.37
N ASN A 208 -3.71 -3.09 6.15
CA ASN A 208 -4.04 -3.85 4.97
C ASN A 208 -2.84 -4.42 4.20
N LEU A 209 -1.62 -4.19 4.70
CA LEU A 209 -0.38 -4.89 4.34
C LEU A 209 0.02 -5.82 5.49
#